data_AF-I0GY24-F1
#
_entry.id   AF-I0GY24-F1
#
_cell.length_a   1.000
_cell.length_b   1.000
_cell.length_c   1.000
_cell.angle_alpha   90.00
_cell.angle_beta   90.00
_cell.angle_gamma   90.00
#
_symmetry.space_group_name_H-M   'P 1'
#
loop_
_entity.id
_entity.type
_entity.pdbx_description
1 polymer ?
#
loop_
_entity_poly.entity_id
_entity_poly.type
_entity_poly.pdbx_seq_one_letter_code
_entity_poly.pdbx_strand_id
1 'polypeptide(L)'
;MGAYFRTDFDEPAVPAELPMQLATGMNQALTIADQMVRGRGIVGRVTGDFGAVAVKVHGTGGPVRVTVSIGLDEVATRWWADRVRPSRTAPELPRVVAVRSQGRIRGGAVLARRQGWRGAAGAEATLSFDLAEGELNADGLLMVELGQTTPPEWAAGRLSTRPVVGLRINSIGVRAIDSVSAVTGPTGFSGCDFFVLQPGAGTVHRLTTDVVPSAPPLPLTPRNKLTKRRPARAAFKAVRAARRIVVRAKPYRPGPLAGVLAADLITGTPIAVEVAGDEIRLAAPPTGPVLLAAASPQPNLSWRVLEAK
;
A
#
# COMPACT_ATOMS: atom_id res chain seq x y z
N MET A 1 21.16 -10.17 17.09
CA MET A 1 20.75 -10.26 15.67
C MET A 1 21.92 -9.79 14.85
N GLY A 2 22.72 -10.71 14.30
CA GLY A 2 23.82 -10.35 13.41
C GLY A 2 23.27 -9.97 12.04
N ALA A 3 23.73 -8.84 11.50
CA ALA A 3 23.60 -8.57 10.08
C ALA A 3 24.55 -9.54 9.35
N TYR A 4 24.00 -10.45 8.54
CA TYR A 4 24.81 -11.23 7.62
C TYR A 4 25.17 -10.31 6.45
N PHE A 5 26.37 -9.72 6.50
CA PHE A 5 27.04 -9.25 5.28
C PHE A 5 27.78 -10.46 4.71
N ARG A 6 27.25 -11.00 3.61
CA ARG A 6 27.92 -12.03 2.82
C ARG A 6 28.55 -11.30 1.64
N THR A 7 29.87 -11.28 1.57
CA THR A 7 30.67 -10.76 0.44
C THR A 7 31.40 -11.89 -0.28
N ASP A 8 30.82 -13.09 -0.26
CA ASP A 8 31.24 -14.21 -1.09
C ASP A 8 30.29 -14.23 -2.27
N PHE A 9 30.84 -14.02 -3.48
CA PHE A 9 30.19 -14.14 -4.79
C PHE A 9 28.83 -14.84 -4.71
N ASP A 10 27.75 -14.06 -4.86
CA ASP A 10 26.39 -14.60 -4.86
C ASP A 10 26.34 -15.77 -5.87
N GLU A 11 25.89 -16.94 -5.40
CA GLU A 11 25.64 -18.07 -6.28
C GLU A 11 24.83 -17.60 -7.49
N PRO A 12 25.18 -18.02 -8.72
CA PRO A 12 24.48 -17.57 -9.92
C PRO A 12 22.98 -17.73 -9.73
N ALA A 13 22.25 -16.64 -9.90
CA ALA A 13 20.81 -16.68 -9.75
C ALA A 13 20.20 -17.67 -10.73
N VAL A 14 19.42 -18.60 -10.21
CA VAL A 14 18.66 -19.56 -11.02
C VAL A 14 17.42 -18.84 -11.54
N PRO A 15 17.26 -18.65 -12.85
CA PRO A 15 16.06 -18.02 -13.39
C PRO A 15 14.81 -18.85 -13.05
N ALA A 16 13.71 -18.18 -12.69
CA ALA A 16 12.44 -18.84 -12.48
C ALA A 16 11.71 -19.08 -13.81
N GLU A 17 11.17 -20.28 -13.99
CA GLU A 17 10.26 -20.60 -15.11
C GLU A 17 8.91 -19.90 -14.96
N LEU A 18 8.26 -19.60 -16.09
CA LEU A 18 6.91 -19.04 -16.09
C LEU A 18 5.82 -20.12 -16.21
N PRO A 19 4.65 -19.93 -15.57
CA PRO A 19 4.33 -18.85 -14.65
C PRO A 19 5.07 -19.00 -13.31
N MET A 20 5.49 -17.87 -12.71
CA MET A 20 6.16 -17.88 -11.42
C MET A 20 5.35 -17.15 -10.34
N GLN A 21 5.52 -17.60 -9.10
CA GLN A 21 5.02 -16.92 -7.91
C GLN A 21 6.11 -16.82 -6.85
N LEU A 22 6.66 -15.63 -6.68
CA LEU A 22 7.61 -15.31 -5.62
C LEU A 22 6.84 -14.91 -4.36
N ALA A 23 6.89 -15.72 -3.31
CA ALA A 23 6.26 -15.43 -2.01
C ALA A 23 7.26 -15.37 -0.84
N THR A 24 8.55 -15.55 -1.11
CA THR A 24 9.62 -15.57 -0.11
C THR A 24 10.87 -14.90 -0.65
N GLY A 25 11.56 -14.13 0.20
CA GLY A 25 12.85 -13.51 -0.11
C GLY A 25 14.02 -14.50 -0.16
N MET A 26 13.78 -15.76 0.23
CA MET A 26 14.77 -16.83 0.17
C MET A 26 14.79 -17.57 -1.18
N ASN A 27 13.96 -17.16 -2.14
CA ASN A 27 13.95 -17.76 -3.46
C ASN A 27 15.25 -17.44 -4.22
N GLN A 28 15.84 -18.44 -4.88
CA GLN A 28 17.10 -18.32 -5.63
C GLN A 28 16.99 -17.42 -6.86
N ALA A 29 15.79 -17.23 -7.40
CA ALA A 29 15.53 -16.28 -8.47
C ALA A 29 15.59 -14.81 -8.00
N LEU A 30 15.44 -14.54 -6.69
CA LEU A 30 15.57 -13.18 -6.16
C LEU A 30 17.06 -12.81 -6.05
N THR A 31 17.53 -11.91 -6.91
CA THR A 31 18.95 -11.57 -7.07
C THR A 31 19.30 -10.32 -6.27
N ILE A 32 18.51 -9.26 -6.42
CA ILE A 32 18.75 -7.96 -5.78
C ILE A 32 17.64 -7.69 -4.77
N ALA A 33 18.03 -7.17 -3.61
CA ALA A 33 17.13 -6.59 -2.63
C ALA A 33 17.76 -5.30 -2.10
N ASP A 34 17.38 -4.17 -2.67
CA ASP A 34 17.92 -2.85 -2.30
C ASP A 34 16.96 -2.13 -1.35
N GLN A 35 17.53 -1.56 -0.29
CA GLN A 35 16.82 -0.98 0.86
C GLN A 35 15.72 -1.91 1.41
N MET A 36 15.94 -3.21 1.27
CA MET A 36 14.99 -4.24 1.66
C MET A 36 15.64 -5.36 2.46
N VAL A 37 14.91 -5.88 3.44
CA VAL A 37 15.28 -7.08 4.20
C VAL A 37 14.43 -8.25 3.72
N ARG A 38 15.08 -9.26 3.15
CA ARG A 38 14.45 -10.51 2.66
C ARG A 38 13.62 -11.19 3.76
N GLY A 39 12.44 -11.68 3.41
CA GLY A 39 11.54 -12.39 4.34
C GLY A 39 11.48 -13.90 4.09
N ARG A 40 11.14 -14.69 5.12
CA ARG A 40 10.92 -16.14 4.98
C ARG A 40 9.50 -16.54 4.52
N GLY A 41 8.53 -15.64 4.66
CA GLY A 41 7.13 -15.85 4.25
C GLY A 41 6.53 -14.64 3.53
N ILE A 42 7.40 -13.75 3.06
CA ILE A 42 7.14 -12.59 2.20
C ILE A 42 8.40 -12.35 1.37
N VAL A 43 8.32 -11.62 0.27
CA VAL A 43 9.51 -11.25 -0.52
C VAL A 43 10.48 -10.42 0.32
N GLY A 44 10.00 -9.34 0.93
CA GLY A 44 10.86 -8.52 1.79
C GLY A 44 10.17 -7.32 2.41
N ARG A 45 10.89 -6.66 3.32
CA ARG A 45 10.45 -5.47 4.07
C ARG A 45 11.28 -4.27 3.67
N VAL A 46 10.65 -3.14 3.45
CA VAL A 46 11.33 -1.88 3.11
C VAL A 46 11.92 -1.26 4.38
N THR A 47 13.21 -0.97 4.35
CA THR A 47 13.95 -0.36 5.48
C THR A 47 14.43 1.06 5.22
N GLY A 48 14.30 1.58 4.00
CA GLY A 48 14.69 2.94 3.63
C GLY A 48 13.58 3.72 2.90
N ASP A 49 13.98 4.71 2.11
CA ASP A 49 13.10 5.67 1.44
C ASP A 49 12.55 5.16 0.10
N PHE A 50 13.00 3.98 -0.33
CA PHE A 50 12.38 3.13 -1.35
C PHE A 50 12.65 1.66 -1.00
N GLY A 51 12.05 0.74 -1.74
CA GLY A 51 12.46 -0.67 -1.69
C GLY A 51 12.37 -1.29 -3.07
N ALA A 52 13.45 -1.96 -3.50
CA ALA A 52 13.52 -2.59 -4.80
C ALA A 52 13.93 -4.05 -4.70
N VAL A 53 13.33 -4.88 -5.55
CA VAL A 53 13.73 -6.27 -5.75
C VAL A 53 13.92 -6.55 -7.22
N ALA A 54 14.96 -7.31 -7.54
CA ALA A 54 15.15 -7.84 -8.89
C ALA A 54 15.10 -9.36 -8.88
N VAL A 55 14.34 -9.91 -9.82
CA VAL A 55 14.04 -11.33 -9.94
C VAL A 55 14.49 -11.80 -11.31
N LYS A 56 15.30 -12.85 -11.35
CA LYS A 56 15.69 -13.52 -12.59
C LYS A 56 14.55 -14.43 -13.02
N VAL A 57 14.01 -14.20 -14.20
CA VAL A 57 12.91 -14.93 -14.81
C VAL A 57 13.41 -15.46 -16.14
N HIS A 58 13.01 -16.66 -16.56
CA HIS A 58 13.28 -17.10 -17.92
C HIS A 58 12.59 -16.13 -18.89
N GLY A 59 13.38 -15.62 -19.85
CA GLY A 59 12.87 -14.70 -20.87
C GLY A 59 11.78 -15.39 -21.68
N THR A 60 10.65 -14.71 -21.85
CA THR A 60 9.49 -15.21 -22.60
C THR A 60 9.55 -14.91 -24.08
N GLY A 61 10.34 -13.92 -24.49
CA GLY A 61 10.28 -13.35 -25.84
C GLY A 61 8.94 -12.67 -26.18
N GLY A 62 8.04 -12.49 -25.19
CA GLY A 62 6.69 -11.95 -25.37
C GLY A 62 6.21 -11.19 -24.13
N PRO A 63 5.05 -10.52 -24.19
CA PRO A 63 4.54 -9.72 -23.08
C PRO A 63 4.21 -10.57 -21.85
N VAL A 64 4.35 -9.97 -20.67
CA VAL A 64 4.08 -10.65 -19.39
C VAL A 64 3.21 -9.79 -18.49
N ARG A 65 2.33 -10.42 -17.72
CA ARG A 65 1.61 -9.78 -16.62
C ARG A 65 2.36 -9.99 -15.31
N VAL A 66 2.62 -8.89 -14.62
CA VAL A 66 3.20 -8.85 -13.29
C VAL A 66 2.12 -8.49 -12.28
N THR A 67 1.98 -9.28 -11.23
CA THR A 67 1.07 -9.03 -10.10
C THR A 67 1.88 -8.84 -8.83
N VAL A 68 1.80 -7.68 -8.21
CA VAL A 68 2.53 -7.33 -6.99
C VAL A 68 1.55 -7.19 -5.84
N SER A 69 1.73 -7.98 -4.79
CA SER A 69 1.01 -7.83 -3.52
C SER A 69 1.92 -7.12 -2.53
N ILE A 70 1.43 -6.01 -1.97
CA ILE A 70 2.11 -5.21 -0.97
C ILE A 70 1.26 -5.10 0.29
N GLY A 71 1.90 -4.79 1.42
CA GLY A 71 1.18 -4.54 2.65
C GLY A 71 1.95 -3.69 3.64
N LEU A 72 1.26 -3.29 4.70
CA LEU A 72 1.85 -2.69 5.88
C LEU A 72 2.49 -3.78 6.73
N ASP A 73 3.78 -3.64 7.05
CA ASP A 73 4.44 -4.53 7.98
C ASP A 73 4.21 -4.04 9.41
N GLU A 74 3.37 -4.76 10.16
CA GLU A 74 3.08 -4.40 11.55
C GLU A 74 4.34 -4.40 12.42
N VAL A 75 5.30 -5.27 12.12
CA VAL A 75 6.54 -5.43 12.88
C VAL A 75 7.45 -4.23 12.65
N ALA A 76 7.76 -3.91 11.39
CA ALA A 76 8.56 -2.75 11.04
C ALA A 76 7.90 -1.43 11.48
N THR A 77 6.58 -1.30 11.29
CA THR A 77 5.83 -0.11 11.74
C THR A 77 5.94 0.10 13.24
N ARG A 78 5.80 -0.98 14.03
CA ARG A 78 5.97 -0.92 15.49
C ARG A 78 7.40 -0.58 15.89
N TRP A 79 8.38 -1.24 15.29
CA TRP A 79 9.79 -1.00 15.55
C TRP A 79 10.20 0.45 15.23
N TRP A 80 9.68 0.99 14.13
CA TRP A 80 9.89 2.38 13.75
C TRP A 80 9.27 3.35 14.74
N ALA A 81 8.00 3.12 15.12
CA ALA A 81 7.30 3.93 16.12
C ALA A 81 8.02 3.93 17.47
N ASP A 82 8.61 2.80 17.89
CA ASP A 82 9.39 2.71 19.13
C ASP A 82 10.67 3.58 19.10
N ARG A 83 11.27 3.79 17.92
CA ARG A 83 12.50 4.56 17.73
C ARG A 83 12.26 6.06 17.52
N VAL A 84 11.33 6.42 16.63
CA VAL A 84 11.03 7.83 16.31
C VAL A 84 10.08 8.46 17.32
N ARG A 85 9.41 7.63 18.15
CA ARG A 85 8.51 8.06 19.22
C ARG A 85 7.52 9.15 18.76
N PRO A 86 6.73 8.91 17.70
CA PRO A 86 5.66 9.83 17.35
C PRO A 86 4.73 9.98 18.57
N SER A 87 4.01 11.11 18.63
CA SER A 87 3.02 11.30 19.69
C SER A 87 2.08 10.11 19.74
N ARG A 88 1.81 9.60 20.94
CA ARG A 88 0.88 8.46 21.13
C ARG A 88 -0.56 8.79 20.77
N THR A 89 -0.86 10.07 20.59
CA THR A 89 -2.17 10.56 20.14
C THR A 89 -2.19 10.84 18.64
N ALA A 90 -1.04 10.78 17.95
CA ALA A 90 -1.00 10.98 16.51
C ALA A 90 -1.59 9.74 15.81
N PRO A 91 -2.60 9.90 14.95
CA PRO A 91 -3.11 8.81 14.13
C PRO A 91 -2.03 8.35 13.15
N GLU A 92 -2.02 7.06 12.82
CA GLU A 92 -1.24 6.58 11.68
C GLU A 92 -1.89 7.09 10.40
N LEU A 93 -1.16 7.91 9.64
CA LEU A 93 -1.66 8.49 8.40
C LEU A 93 -1.61 7.45 7.26
N PRO A 94 -2.57 7.50 6.32
CA PRO A 94 -2.52 6.71 5.09
C PRO A 94 -1.21 6.90 4.33
N ARG A 95 -0.76 5.85 3.66
CA ARG A 95 0.49 5.81 2.90
C ARG A 95 0.16 5.61 1.44
N VAL A 96 0.55 6.58 0.61
CA VAL A 96 0.44 6.47 -0.84
C VAL A 96 1.78 6.04 -1.40
N VAL A 97 1.78 4.97 -2.17
CA VAL A 97 2.99 4.36 -2.74
C VAL A 97 2.81 4.19 -4.25
N ALA A 98 3.87 4.51 -5.00
CA ALA A 98 3.97 4.17 -6.40
C ALA A 98 4.66 2.81 -6.56
N VAL A 99 4.11 1.97 -7.41
CA VAL A 99 4.74 0.72 -7.84
C VAL A 99 5.43 0.98 -9.16
N ARG A 100 6.72 0.69 -9.23
CA ARG A 100 7.53 0.83 -10.44
C ARG A 100 8.01 -0.53 -10.92
N SER A 101 8.27 -0.60 -12.21
CA SER A 101 9.01 -1.70 -12.81
C SER A 101 9.84 -1.18 -13.97
N GLN A 102 11.10 -1.59 -14.00
CA GLN A 102 12.11 -1.10 -14.94
C GLN A 102 12.23 0.43 -14.93
N GLY A 103 12.23 1.04 -13.74
CA GLY A 103 12.33 2.49 -13.57
C GLY A 103 11.08 3.27 -13.97
N ARG A 104 10.01 2.64 -14.49
CA ARG A 104 8.74 3.29 -14.88
C ARG A 104 7.67 3.08 -13.82
N ILE A 105 6.86 4.10 -13.54
CA ILE A 105 5.68 3.97 -12.66
C ILE A 105 4.61 3.18 -13.41
N ARG A 106 4.17 2.06 -12.81
CA ARG A 106 3.16 1.16 -13.38
C ARG A 106 1.79 1.35 -12.74
N GLY A 107 1.74 1.88 -11.53
CA GLY A 107 0.51 2.17 -10.82
C GLY A 107 0.78 2.68 -9.41
N GLY A 108 -0.26 2.76 -8.60
CA GLY A 108 -0.13 3.21 -7.22
C GLY A 108 -1.18 2.61 -6.31
N ALA A 109 -0.96 2.71 -5.00
CA ALA A 109 -1.89 2.23 -3.99
C ALA A 109 -1.91 3.17 -2.79
N VAL A 110 -3.06 3.23 -2.12
CA VAL A 110 -3.15 3.77 -0.76
C VAL A 110 -3.30 2.61 0.21
N LEU A 111 -2.43 2.58 1.21
CA LEU A 111 -2.47 1.65 2.32
C LEU A 111 -2.79 2.44 3.58
N ALA A 112 -3.90 2.11 4.23
CA ALA A 112 -4.32 2.76 5.47
C ALA A 112 -4.51 1.72 6.56
N ARG A 113 -3.83 1.92 7.69
CA ARG A 113 -4.02 1.06 8.86
C ARG A 113 -5.13 1.62 9.73
N ARG A 114 -6.11 0.80 10.06
CA ARG A 114 -6.94 1.06 11.25
C ARG A 114 -6.22 0.57 12.49
N GLN A 115 -5.63 1.49 13.27
CA GLN A 115 -5.02 1.12 14.55
C GLN A 115 -6.06 0.41 15.44
N GLY A 116 -5.79 -0.84 15.83
CA GLY A 116 -6.58 -1.56 16.84
C GLY A 116 -7.79 -2.36 16.35
N TRP A 117 -8.08 -2.40 15.05
CA TRP A 117 -9.06 -3.31 14.45
C TRP A 117 -8.35 -4.27 13.48
N ARG A 118 -8.36 -5.57 13.78
CA ARG A 118 -7.97 -6.61 12.81
C ARG A 118 -9.07 -6.72 11.76
N GLY A 119 -8.71 -6.67 10.47
CA GLY A 119 -9.64 -6.88 9.35
C GLY A 119 -10.41 -5.64 8.88
N ALA A 120 -9.92 -4.45 9.22
CA ALA A 120 -10.65 -3.22 9.04
C ALA A 120 -9.89 -2.36 8.01
N ALA A 121 -10.23 -2.56 6.73
CA ALA A 121 -9.74 -1.93 5.51
C ALA A 121 -8.20 -1.91 5.27
N GLY A 122 -7.79 -1.73 4.00
CA GLY A 122 -6.58 -2.32 3.39
C GLY A 122 -5.23 -2.09 4.09
N ALA A 123 -4.81 -3.08 4.90
CA ALA A 123 -3.41 -3.28 5.27
C ALA A 123 -2.60 -3.93 4.15
N GLU A 124 -3.24 -4.25 3.01
CA GLU A 124 -2.67 -4.88 1.84
C GLU A 124 -3.32 -4.33 0.57
N ALA A 125 -2.56 -4.33 -0.53
CA ALA A 125 -2.98 -3.93 -1.85
C ALA A 125 -2.36 -4.87 -2.88
N THR A 126 -3.10 -5.19 -3.93
CA THR A 126 -2.58 -5.96 -5.06
C THR A 126 -2.74 -5.12 -6.31
N LEU A 127 -1.65 -4.97 -7.06
CA LEU A 127 -1.60 -4.28 -8.35
C LEU A 127 -1.19 -5.30 -9.41
N SER A 128 -1.82 -5.28 -10.58
CA SER A 128 -1.33 -6.03 -11.73
C SER A 128 -1.17 -5.13 -12.95
N PHE A 129 -0.01 -5.18 -13.57
CA PHE A 129 0.34 -4.42 -14.77
C PHE A 129 1.07 -5.32 -15.75
N ASP A 130 1.10 -4.90 -17.00
CA ASP A 130 1.77 -5.65 -18.06
C ASP A 130 3.10 -5.00 -18.42
N LEU A 131 4.05 -5.84 -18.77
CA LEU A 131 5.29 -5.46 -19.43
C LEU A 131 5.17 -5.86 -20.90
N ALA A 132 5.41 -4.90 -21.79
CA ALA A 132 5.38 -5.17 -23.23
C ALA A 132 6.54 -6.10 -23.63
N GLU A 133 6.46 -6.65 -24.85
CA GLU A 133 7.57 -7.38 -25.44
C GLU A 133 8.84 -6.53 -25.44
N GLY A 134 9.96 -7.12 -25.01
CA GLY A 134 11.25 -6.45 -24.90
C GLY A 134 11.45 -5.59 -23.65
N GLU A 135 10.42 -5.32 -22.83
CA GLU A 135 10.60 -4.63 -21.54
C GLU A 135 11.26 -5.52 -20.48
N LEU A 136 11.01 -6.83 -20.53
CA LEU A 136 11.84 -7.81 -19.84
C LEU A 136 13.02 -8.10 -20.77
N ASN A 137 14.22 -7.65 -20.38
CA ASN A 137 15.41 -7.80 -21.20
C ASN A 137 15.73 -9.28 -21.51
N ALA A 138 16.61 -9.53 -22.48
CA ALA A 138 17.04 -10.90 -22.82
C ALA A 138 17.63 -11.65 -21.62
N ASP A 139 18.20 -10.91 -20.66
CA ASP A 139 18.69 -11.46 -19.40
C ASP A 139 17.56 -11.83 -18.43
N GLY A 140 16.30 -11.53 -18.71
CA GLY A 140 15.17 -11.93 -17.89
C GLY A 140 15.13 -11.28 -16.51
N LEU A 141 15.73 -10.10 -16.32
CA LEU A 141 15.76 -9.43 -15.03
C LEU A 141 14.52 -8.56 -14.82
N LEU A 142 13.56 -9.04 -14.04
CA LEU A 142 12.39 -8.27 -13.62
C LEU A 142 12.73 -7.44 -12.38
N MET A 143 12.68 -6.11 -12.49
CA MET A 143 12.78 -5.21 -11.34
C MET A 143 11.41 -4.71 -10.91
N VAL A 144 11.11 -4.78 -9.61
CA VAL A 144 9.90 -4.23 -8.98
C VAL A 144 10.31 -3.34 -7.83
N GLU A 145 9.79 -2.12 -7.80
CA GLU A 145 10.17 -1.10 -6.83
C GLU A 145 8.93 -0.47 -6.17
N LEU A 146 9.06 -0.15 -4.89
CA LEU A 146 8.12 0.67 -4.14
C LEU A 146 8.77 2.01 -3.87
N GLY A 147 8.18 3.07 -4.42
CA GLY A 147 8.68 4.43 -4.30
C GLY A 147 7.67 5.35 -3.62
N GLN A 148 8.20 6.40 -2.98
CA GLN A 148 7.39 7.54 -2.58
C GLN A 148 7.09 8.44 -3.78
N THR A 149 5.99 9.18 -3.71
CA THR A 149 5.69 10.29 -4.62
C THR A 149 5.49 11.56 -3.81
N THR A 150 5.72 12.71 -4.46
CA THR A 150 5.45 14.00 -3.83
C THR A 150 3.93 14.16 -3.75
N PRO A 151 3.33 14.26 -2.54
CA PRO A 151 1.91 14.44 -2.43
C PRO A 151 1.51 15.83 -2.96
N PRO A 152 0.32 15.97 -3.56
CA PRO A 152 -0.21 17.28 -3.91
C PRO A 152 -0.43 18.12 -2.64
N GLU A 153 -0.41 19.44 -2.77
CA GLU A 153 -0.48 20.38 -1.63
C GLU A 153 -1.70 20.12 -0.74
N TRP A 154 -2.87 19.87 -1.34
CA TRP A 154 -4.12 19.58 -0.60
C TRP A 154 -4.08 18.28 0.21
N ALA A 155 -3.13 17.38 -0.07
CA ALA A 155 -2.91 16.14 0.67
C ALA A 155 -1.84 16.27 1.76
N ALA A 156 -1.15 17.43 1.84
CA ALA A 156 -0.13 17.67 2.84
C ALA A 156 -0.70 17.53 4.25
N GLY A 157 0.03 16.84 5.14
CA GLY A 157 -0.40 16.57 6.51
C GLY A 157 -1.52 15.53 6.67
N ARG A 158 -2.15 15.08 5.57
CA ARG A 158 -3.14 13.99 5.57
C ARG A 158 -2.54 12.64 5.21
N LEU A 159 -1.38 12.64 4.54
CA LEU A 159 -0.62 11.45 4.17
C LEU A 159 0.68 11.32 4.97
N SER A 160 1.15 10.09 5.12
CA SER A 160 2.45 9.82 5.75
C SER A 160 3.60 10.41 4.94
N THR A 161 4.52 11.11 5.59
CA THR A 161 5.72 11.70 4.98
C THR A 161 6.80 10.68 4.60
N ARG A 162 6.65 9.43 5.06
CA ARG A 162 7.53 8.29 4.71
C ARG A 162 6.65 7.11 4.33
N PRO A 163 6.03 7.13 3.14
CA PRO A 163 4.98 6.17 2.81
C PRO A 163 5.51 4.73 2.73
N VAL A 164 6.75 4.55 2.27
CA VAL A 164 7.35 3.23 2.03
C VAL A 164 8.00 2.58 3.26
N VAL A 165 8.42 3.35 4.26
CA VAL A 165 9.11 2.81 5.44
C VAL A 165 8.15 1.96 6.28
N GLY A 166 8.43 0.65 6.39
CA GLY A 166 7.53 -0.29 7.06
C GLY A 166 6.45 -0.86 6.15
N LEU A 167 6.60 -0.72 4.83
CA LEU A 167 5.91 -1.57 3.86
C LEU A 167 6.64 -2.90 3.67
N ARG A 168 5.91 -3.85 3.09
CA ARG A 168 6.44 -5.13 2.63
C ARG A 168 5.90 -5.46 1.24
N ILE A 169 6.71 -6.17 0.46
CA ILE A 169 6.24 -6.91 -0.71
C ILE A 169 5.91 -8.32 -0.22
N ASN A 170 4.63 -8.66 -0.23
CA ASN A 170 4.13 -9.97 0.15
C ASN A 170 4.52 -10.99 -0.91
N SER A 171 4.17 -10.70 -2.17
CA SER A 171 4.40 -11.61 -3.29
C SER A 171 4.49 -10.88 -4.63
N ILE A 172 5.17 -11.52 -5.59
CA ILE A 172 5.26 -11.11 -7.00
C ILE A 172 4.89 -12.33 -7.85
N GLY A 173 3.82 -12.23 -8.63
CA GLY A 173 3.44 -13.21 -9.64
C GLY A 173 3.83 -12.70 -11.03
N VAL A 174 4.30 -13.60 -11.90
CA VAL A 174 4.59 -13.29 -13.30
C VAL A 174 4.02 -14.41 -14.18
N ARG A 175 3.35 -14.05 -15.26
CA ARG A 175 2.85 -15.00 -16.26
C ARG A 175 2.93 -14.40 -17.66
N ALA A 176 3.15 -15.23 -18.67
CA ALA A 176 2.98 -14.84 -20.06
C ALA A 176 1.51 -14.47 -20.34
N ILE A 177 1.31 -13.57 -21.29
CA ILE A 177 0.00 -13.14 -21.78
C ILE A 177 0.04 -12.98 -23.30
N ASP A 178 -1.11 -13.06 -23.95
CA ASP A 178 -1.21 -12.89 -25.41
C ASP A 178 -1.38 -11.43 -25.82
N SER A 179 -1.96 -10.60 -24.94
CA SER A 179 -2.23 -9.18 -25.20
C SER A 179 -2.15 -8.34 -23.94
N VAL A 180 -1.68 -7.11 -24.11
CA VAL A 180 -1.57 -6.11 -23.03
C VAL A 180 -2.97 -5.61 -22.67
N SER A 181 -3.25 -5.56 -21.38
CA SER A 181 -4.48 -5.07 -20.77
C SER A 181 -4.19 -3.92 -19.81
N ALA A 182 -5.23 -3.15 -19.46
CA ALA A 182 -5.11 -2.05 -18.51
C ALA A 182 -4.57 -2.52 -17.14
N VAL A 183 -3.95 -1.57 -16.42
CA VAL A 183 -3.46 -1.81 -15.07
C VAL A 183 -4.64 -2.01 -14.13
N THR A 184 -4.62 -3.07 -13.33
CA THR A 184 -5.67 -3.36 -12.35
C THR A 184 -5.15 -3.12 -10.94
N GLY A 185 -5.94 -2.38 -10.16
CA GLY A 185 -5.58 -1.96 -8.81
C GLY A 185 -6.32 -2.71 -7.70
N PRO A 186 -6.18 -2.24 -6.46
CA PRO A 186 -6.83 -2.84 -5.30
C PRO A 186 -8.35 -2.85 -5.45
N THR A 187 -8.97 -4.02 -5.33
CA THR A 187 -10.43 -4.16 -5.33
C THR A 187 -10.96 -4.05 -3.91
N GLY A 188 -11.63 -2.94 -3.57
CA GLY A 188 -12.31 -2.81 -2.28
C GLY A 188 -12.13 -1.45 -1.64
N PHE A 189 -12.36 -1.44 -0.33
CA PHE A 189 -12.36 -0.25 0.51
C PHE A 189 -10.94 0.10 0.98
N SER A 190 -10.49 1.32 0.70
CA SER A 190 -9.13 1.81 0.98
C SER A 190 -8.81 2.02 2.46
N GLY A 191 -9.84 2.11 3.31
CA GLY A 191 -9.74 2.36 4.74
C GLY A 191 -9.53 3.81 5.12
N CYS A 192 -9.57 4.71 4.14
CA CYS A 192 -9.44 6.15 4.31
C CYS A 192 -10.24 6.88 3.22
N ASP A 193 -10.23 8.20 3.27
CA ASP A 193 -10.83 9.12 2.30
C ASP A 193 -9.93 9.37 1.08
N PHE A 194 -9.08 8.40 0.73
CA PHE A 194 -8.21 8.42 -0.44
C PHE A 194 -8.39 7.16 -1.29
N PHE A 195 -8.13 7.28 -2.58
CA PHE A 195 -8.10 6.16 -3.53
C PHE A 195 -7.10 6.46 -4.67
N VAL A 196 -6.57 5.43 -5.34
CA VAL A 196 -5.73 5.62 -6.54
C VAL A 196 -6.40 4.96 -7.75
N LEU A 197 -6.79 5.76 -8.73
CA LEU A 197 -7.15 5.27 -10.06
C LEU A 197 -5.88 4.87 -10.80
N GLN A 198 -5.93 3.73 -11.49
CA GLN A 198 -4.77 3.21 -12.21
C GLN A 198 -4.66 3.81 -13.62
N PRO A 199 -3.44 3.80 -14.20
CA PRO A 199 -3.26 4.16 -15.61
C PRO A 199 -4.20 3.37 -16.53
N GLY A 200 -4.82 4.05 -17.48
CA GLY A 200 -5.72 3.44 -18.47
C GLY A 200 -7.11 3.07 -17.94
N ALA A 201 -7.46 3.48 -16.71
CA ALA A 201 -8.84 3.36 -16.23
C ALA A 201 -9.81 4.20 -17.11
N GLY A 202 -11.10 3.86 -17.12
CA GLY A 202 -12.12 4.66 -17.79
C GLY A 202 -12.25 6.09 -17.23
N THR A 203 -13.13 6.89 -17.84
CA THR A 203 -13.38 8.27 -17.41
C THR A 203 -14.44 8.39 -16.33
N VAL A 204 -15.39 7.44 -16.27
CA VAL A 204 -16.54 7.48 -15.37
C VAL A 204 -16.42 6.40 -14.30
N HIS A 205 -16.53 6.81 -13.04
CA HIS A 205 -16.38 5.94 -11.89
C HIS A 205 -17.47 6.19 -10.86
N ARG A 206 -17.90 5.13 -10.19
CA ARG A 206 -18.81 5.19 -9.05
C ARG A 206 -18.03 5.10 -7.74
N LEU A 207 -18.14 6.13 -6.91
CA LEU A 207 -17.56 6.19 -5.57
C LEU A 207 -18.57 5.70 -4.52
N THR A 208 -18.25 4.58 -3.89
CA THR A 208 -18.96 4.10 -2.71
C THR A 208 -18.16 4.43 -1.45
N THR A 209 -18.84 4.91 -0.41
CA THR A 209 -18.22 5.18 0.89
C THR A 209 -18.73 4.22 1.95
N ASP A 210 -17.85 3.79 2.85
CA ASP A 210 -18.21 3.06 4.06
C ASP A 210 -17.60 3.73 5.29
N VAL A 211 -18.18 3.50 6.46
CA VAL A 211 -17.73 4.08 7.71
C VAL A 211 -16.53 3.32 8.25
N VAL A 212 -15.50 4.09 8.58
CA VAL A 212 -14.37 3.66 9.38
C VAL A 212 -14.67 3.99 10.84
N PRO A 213 -14.93 2.99 11.71
CA PRO A 213 -14.98 3.24 13.14
C PRO A 213 -13.61 3.77 13.57
N SER A 214 -13.62 4.82 14.38
CA SER A 214 -12.39 5.45 14.86
C SER A 214 -11.50 4.42 15.56
N ALA A 215 -10.20 4.49 15.30
CA ALA A 215 -9.24 3.63 15.96
C ALA A 215 -9.37 3.77 17.50
N PRO A 216 -9.47 2.66 18.27
CA PRO A 216 -9.35 2.76 19.71
C PRO A 216 -8.00 3.39 20.08
N PRO A 217 -7.96 4.26 21.09
CA PRO A 217 -6.71 4.91 21.52
C PRO A 217 -5.64 3.87 21.85
N LEU A 218 -4.39 4.17 21.47
CA LEU A 218 -3.26 3.27 21.71
C LEU A 218 -3.19 2.83 23.18
N PRO A 219 -2.94 1.54 23.46
CA PRO A 219 -2.82 1.08 24.82
C PRO A 219 -1.64 1.78 25.50
N LEU A 220 -1.89 2.37 26.68
CA LEU A 220 -0.81 2.84 27.54
C LEU A 220 -0.02 1.61 28.03
N THR A 221 1.18 1.42 27.49
CA THR A 221 2.08 0.39 28.02
C THR A 221 2.40 0.74 29.47
N PRO A 222 2.18 -0.17 30.44
CA PRO A 222 2.47 0.06 31.84
C PRO A 222 3.97 0.35 32.02
N ARG A 223 4.31 1.61 32.35
CA ARG A 223 5.70 2.06 32.53
C ARG A 223 6.29 1.68 33.90
N ASN A 224 5.45 1.48 34.92
CA ASN A 224 5.91 1.28 36.30
C ASN A 224 5.72 -0.17 36.77
N LYS A 225 6.61 -0.67 37.65
CA LYS A 225 6.54 -2.04 38.23
C LYS A 225 5.16 -2.33 38.86
N LEU A 226 4.49 -1.33 39.44
CA LEU A 226 3.14 -1.42 40.02
C LEU A 226 2.06 -1.78 38.98
N THR A 227 2.15 -1.21 37.78
CA THR A 227 1.19 -1.43 36.68
C THR A 227 1.39 -2.76 35.94
N LYS A 228 2.44 -3.53 36.27
CA LYS A 228 2.68 -4.90 35.76
C LYS A 228 1.96 -5.98 36.59
N ARG A 229 1.44 -5.66 37.78
CA ARG A 229 0.72 -6.61 38.66
C ARG A 229 -0.58 -7.09 37.99
N ARG A 230 -0.96 -8.36 38.23
CA ARG A 230 -2.13 -9.05 37.63
C ARG A 230 -3.45 -8.23 37.65
N PRO A 231 -3.85 -7.55 38.74
CA PRO A 231 -5.12 -6.80 38.75
C PRO A 231 -5.13 -5.59 37.80
N ALA A 232 -3.99 -4.90 37.64
CA ALA A 232 -3.88 -3.78 36.70
C ALA A 232 -4.06 -4.23 35.24
N ARG A 233 -3.55 -5.42 34.87
CA ARG A 233 -3.75 -5.98 33.52
C ARG A 233 -5.22 -6.27 33.22
N ALA A 234 -5.98 -6.75 34.20
CA ALA A 234 -7.41 -6.99 34.06
C ALA A 234 -8.18 -5.68 33.87
N ALA A 235 -7.86 -4.64 34.66
CA ALA A 235 -8.43 -3.30 34.49
C ALA A 235 -8.12 -2.70 33.10
N PHE A 236 -6.87 -2.79 32.62
CA PHE A 236 -6.52 -2.36 31.26
C PHE A 236 -7.25 -3.16 30.17
N LYS A 237 -7.50 -4.45 30.38
CA LYS A 237 -8.28 -5.29 29.46
C LYS A 237 -9.77 -4.88 29.46
N ALA A 238 -10.35 -4.60 30.62
CA ALA A 238 -11.72 -4.13 30.77
C ALA A 238 -11.93 -2.75 30.13
N VAL A 239 -11.02 -1.79 30.39
CA VAL A 239 -11.05 -0.47 29.76
C VAL A 239 -10.91 -0.57 28.24
N ARG A 240 -10.07 -1.50 27.74
CA ARG A 240 -9.96 -1.79 26.29
C ARG A 240 -11.28 -2.33 25.72
N ALA A 241 -11.97 -3.21 26.43
CA ALA A 241 -13.26 -3.75 26.00
C ALA A 241 -14.36 -2.66 26.01
N ALA A 242 -14.46 -1.89 27.09
CA ALA A 242 -15.43 -0.79 27.22
C ALA A 242 -15.24 0.28 26.13
N ARG A 243 -14.00 0.68 25.84
CA ARG A 243 -13.71 1.64 24.75
C ARG A 243 -14.08 1.10 23.37
N ARG A 244 -13.92 -0.20 23.12
CA ARG A 244 -14.39 -0.83 21.86
C ARG A 244 -15.91 -0.79 21.74
N ILE A 245 -16.63 -0.97 22.84
CA ILE A 245 -18.10 -0.92 22.88
C ILE A 245 -18.59 0.52 22.65
N VAL A 246 -17.99 1.51 23.32
CA VAL A 246 -18.36 2.94 23.17
C VAL A 246 -18.12 3.45 21.75
N VAL A 247 -17.02 3.06 21.11
CA VAL A 247 -16.74 3.42 19.71
C VAL A 247 -17.73 2.75 18.74
N ARG A 248 -18.18 1.51 19.01
CA ARG A 248 -19.25 0.86 18.24
C ARG A 248 -20.61 1.52 18.44
N ALA A 249 -20.85 2.12 19.62
CA ALA A 249 -22.14 2.68 20.00
C ALA A 249 -22.41 4.09 19.46
N LYS A 250 -21.42 4.77 18.86
CA LYS A 250 -21.64 6.02 18.12
C LYS A 250 -21.71 5.72 16.63
N PRO A 251 -22.90 5.50 16.05
CA PRO A 251 -23.04 5.40 14.60
C PRO A 251 -22.64 6.75 13.99
N TYR A 252 -21.43 6.82 13.44
CA TYR A 252 -21.08 7.90 12.53
C TYR A 252 -21.86 7.65 11.24
N ARG A 253 -22.79 8.53 10.90
CA ARG A 253 -23.39 8.52 9.56
C ARG A 253 -22.46 9.31 8.65
N PRO A 254 -22.03 8.72 7.51
CA PRO A 254 -21.25 9.47 6.53
C PRO A 254 -22.13 10.65 6.08
N GLY A 255 -21.60 11.86 6.22
CA GLY A 255 -22.21 13.04 5.61
C GLY A 255 -22.13 12.95 4.08
N PRO A 256 -22.77 13.88 3.34
CA PRO A 256 -22.58 13.97 1.90
C PRO A 256 -21.09 14.12 1.56
N LEU A 257 -20.66 13.57 0.42
CA LEU A 257 -19.31 13.75 -0.10
C LEU A 257 -19.04 15.25 -0.24
N ALA A 258 -18.04 15.75 0.48
CA ALA A 258 -17.72 17.17 0.54
C ALA A 258 -16.93 17.66 -0.70
N GLY A 259 -17.16 17.03 -1.86
CA GLY A 259 -16.34 17.16 -3.06
C GLY A 259 -15.18 16.16 -3.13
N VAL A 260 -14.66 15.98 -4.34
CA VAL A 260 -13.51 15.12 -4.64
C VAL A 260 -12.42 15.99 -5.26
N LEU A 261 -11.19 15.82 -4.81
CA LEU A 261 -10.00 16.37 -5.44
C LEU A 261 -9.27 15.24 -6.15
N ALA A 262 -8.66 15.56 -7.29
CA ALA A 262 -7.84 14.64 -8.06
C ALA A 262 -6.50 15.29 -8.40
N ALA A 263 -5.43 14.49 -8.36
CA ALA A 263 -4.13 14.90 -8.85
C ALA A 263 -3.38 13.72 -9.46
N ASP A 264 -2.58 13.99 -10.48
CA ASP A 264 -1.63 13.03 -11.00
C ASP A 264 -0.64 12.65 -9.90
N LEU A 265 -0.51 11.36 -9.60
CA LEU A 265 0.28 10.89 -8.47
C LEU A 265 1.79 11.07 -8.69
N ILE A 266 2.24 11.21 -9.93
CA ILE A 266 3.65 11.34 -10.29
C ILE A 266 4.09 12.80 -10.16
N THR A 267 3.31 13.70 -10.75
CA THR A 267 3.64 15.13 -10.89
C THR A 267 3.02 15.99 -9.80
N GLY A 268 1.97 15.51 -9.12
CA GLY A 268 1.17 16.29 -8.20
C GLY A 268 0.24 17.29 -8.89
N THR A 269 0.20 17.30 -10.23
CA THR A 269 -0.60 18.24 -11.01
C THR A 269 -2.09 18.00 -10.75
N PRO A 270 -2.89 19.04 -10.42
CA PRO A 270 -4.33 18.89 -10.27
C PRO A 270 -4.99 18.37 -11.54
N ILE A 271 -5.94 17.45 -11.39
CA ILE A 271 -6.76 16.92 -12.47
C ILE A 271 -8.20 17.39 -12.24
N ALA A 272 -8.81 17.94 -13.29
CA ALA A 272 -10.22 18.33 -13.23
C ALA A 272 -11.09 17.08 -13.06
N VAL A 273 -11.98 17.15 -12.08
CA VAL A 273 -12.91 16.07 -11.74
C VAL A 273 -14.30 16.65 -11.52
N GLU A 274 -15.28 16.09 -12.22
CA GLU A 274 -16.68 16.43 -12.02
C GLU A 274 -17.31 15.39 -11.10
N VAL A 275 -18.13 15.85 -10.15
CA VAL A 275 -18.81 14.98 -9.18
C VAL A 275 -20.31 15.18 -9.31
N ALA A 276 -21.03 14.11 -9.64
CA ALA A 276 -22.48 14.11 -9.77
C ALA A 276 -23.06 12.98 -8.90
N GLY A 277 -23.50 13.31 -7.68
CA GLY A 277 -23.96 12.31 -6.72
C GLY A 277 -22.81 11.42 -6.24
N ASP A 278 -22.89 10.12 -6.51
CA ASP A 278 -21.84 9.13 -6.25
C ASP A 278 -20.94 8.87 -7.48
N GLU A 279 -21.13 9.60 -8.56
CA GLU A 279 -20.35 9.47 -9.79
C GLU A 279 -19.22 10.51 -9.84
N ILE A 280 -18.05 10.04 -10.29
CA ILE A 280 -16.83 10.81 -10.53
C ILE A 280 -16.50 10.71 -12.02
N ARG A 281 -16.34 11.85 -12.68
CA ARG A 281 -15.92 11.92 -14.08
C ARG A 281 -14.60 12.64 -14.23
N LEU A 282 -13.68 12.01 -14.96
CA LEU A 282 -12.45 12.64 -15.45
C LEU A 282 -12.67 13.10 -16.90
N ALA A 283 -12.01 14.20 -17.28
CA ALA A 283 -12.10 14.73 -18.64
C ALA A 283 -11.53 13.77 -19.71
N ALA A 284 -10.56 12.94 -19.34
CA ALA A 284 -9.93 11.95 -20.21
C ALA A 284 -9.43 10.75 -19.39
N PRO A 285 -9.25 9.56 -20.01
CA PRO A 285 -8.61 8.43 -19.35
C PRO A 285 -7.23 8.82 -18.83
N PRO A 286 -6.91 8.52 -17.56
CA PRO A 286 -5.64 8.92 -16.97
C PRO A 286 -4.48 8.12 -17.58
N THR A 287 -3.43 8.84 -17.99
CA THR A 287 -2.19 8.23 -18.52
C THR A 287 -1.28 7.72 -17.41
N GLY A 288 -1.38 8.31 -16.21
CA GLY A 288 -0.67 7.92 -14.99
C GLY A 288 -1.62 7.55 -13.86
N PRO A 289 -1.10 7.07 -12.70
CA PRO A 289 -1.94 6.85 -11.53
C PRO A 289 -2.47 8.19 -11.00
N VAL A 290 -3.76 8.25 -10.66
CA VAL A 290 -4.41 9.46 -10.16
C VAL A 290 -4.82 9.27 -8.71
N LEU A 291 -4.34 10.15 -7.84
CA LEU A 291 -4.76 10.20 -6.44
C LEU A 291 -6.07 10.97 -6.33
N LEU A 292 -7.11 10.28 -5.84
CA LEU A 292 -8.39 10.88 -5.46
C LEU A 292 -8.45 11.05 -3.94
N ALA A 293 -9.05 12.13 -3.47
CA ALA A 293 -9.38 12.30 -2.06
C ALA A 293 -10.59 13.20 -1.82
N ALA A 294 -11.15 13.11 -0.60
CA ALA A 294 -12.19 14.05 -0.18
C ALA A 294 -11.61 15.48 -0.11
N ALA A 295 -12.35 16.48 -0.59
CA ALA A 295 -11.88 17.87 -0.53
C ALA A 295 -11.75 18.37 0.92
N SER A 296 -12.63 17.91 1.80
CA SER A 296 -12.48 18.07 3.26
C SER A 296 -12.02 16.75 3.89
N PRO A 297 -11.10 16.76 4.87
CA PRO A 297 -10.65 15.54 5.54
C PRO A 297 -11.81 14.76 6.17
N GLN A 298 -11.96 13.50 5.77
CA GLN A 298 -13.00 12.60 6.25
C GLN A 298 -12.36 11.29 6.79
N PRO A 299 -11.57 11.36 7.89
CA PRO A 299 -10.76 10.22 8.37
C PRO A 299 -11.58 9.02 8.86
N ASN A 300 -12.89 9.18 9.03
CA ASN A 300 -13.83 8.12 9.38
C ASN A 300 -14.55 7.54 8.15
N LEU A 301 -14.11 7.84 6.93
CA LEU A 301 -14.63 7.24 5.71
C LEU A 301 -13.59 6.33 5.08
N SER A 302 -14.10 5.31 4.40
CA SER A 302 -13.35 4.45 3.51
C SER A 302 -13.95 4.55 2.13
N TRP A 303 -13.11 4.74 1.12
CA TRP A 303 -13.54 4.85 -0.26
C TRP A 303 -13.37 3.53 -0.99
N ARG A 304 -14.33 3.21 -1.87
CA ARG A 304 -14.23 2.18 -2.90
C ARG A 304 -14.67 2.81 -4.20
N VAL A 305 -13.84 2.73 -5.23
CA VAL A 305 -14.16 3.27 -6.55
C VAL A 305 -14.32 2.09 -7.51
N LEU A 306 -15.41 2.11 -8.26
CA LEU A 306 -15.76 1.10 -9.26
C LEU A 306 -15.89 1.78 -10.61
N GLU A 307 -15.41 1.16 -11.67
CA GLU A 307 -15.65 1.66 -13.02
C GLU A 307 -17.16 1.58 -13.34
N ALA A 308 -17.74 2.66 -13.86
CA ALA A 308 -19.13 2.66 -14.30
C ALA A 308 -19.23 1.89 -15.63
N LYS A 309 -20.27 1.08 -15.76
CA LYS A 309 -20.58 0.37 -17.01
C LYS A 309 -21.30 1.27 -18.00
#